data_AF-A0A550GGK1-F1
#
_entry.id   AF-A0A550GGK1-F1
#
_cell.length_a   1.000
_cell.length_b   1.000
_cell.length_c   1.000
_cell.angle_alpha   90.00
_cell.angle_beta   90.00
_cell.angle_gamma   90.00
#
_symmetry.space_group_name_H-M   'P 1'
#
loop_
_entity.id
_entity.type
_entity.pdbx_description
1 polymer ?
#
loop_
_entity_poly.entity_id
_entity_poly.type
_entity_poly.pdbx_seq_one_letter_code
_entity_poly.pdbx_strand_id
1 'polypeptide(L)'
;MKIRRPTQAGAFYEGDAEALKIQIENCFLQELGPKKYPQVNKNGPRQLVGLICPHAGYMYSGAVAANAYYELACDGKPDIVVILGPNHTGYGSALSLMNEGVWRTPFGDVEVDVETANQIVQETRIVDVDDAAHRFEHSIEVQLPFLQYLYGSNFRFVPICFQIQDLYSADEIGQAIAKVLTNKNAVVIASSDMTHYEPQITAAAKDKAALKAVEAMDVKRFYSIIETQNITACGYGPIATTITAAKGMGAKE
;
A
#
# COMPACT_ATOMS: atom_id res chain seq x y z
N MET A 1 14.94 10.58 -17.53
CA MET A 1 14.17 10.17 -16.34
C MET A 1 13.04 9.26 -16.80
N LYS A 2 12.92 8.05 -16.22
CA LYS A 2 11.82 7.12 -16.52
C LYS A 2 10.50 7.68 -15.95
N ILE A 3 9.41 7.53 -16.69
CA ILE A 3 8.07 7.99 -16.28
C ILE A 3 7.08 6.86 -16.48
N ARG A 4 6.49 6.36 -15.40
CA ARG A 4 5.28 5.52 -15.46
C ARG A 4 4.07 6.44 -15.54
N ARG A 5 3.32 6.34 -16.63
CA ARG A 5 2.08 7.10 -16.84
C ARG A 5 0.93 6.46 -16.04
N PRO A 6 -0.07 7.24 -15.59
CA PRO A 6 -1.22 6.65 -14.90
C PRO A 6 -1.97 5.78 -15.89
N THR A 7 -2.36 4.60 -15.45
CA THR A 7 -3.15 3.65 -16.27
C THR A 7 -4.59 3.54 -15.81
N GLN A 8 -4.89 4.09 -14.62
CA GLN A 8 -6.19 3.96 -13.98
C GLN A 8 -6.91 5.30 -13.79
N ALA A 9 -6.26 6.41 -14.14
CA ALA A 9 -6.87 7.73 -14.22
C ALA A 9 -8.04 7.72 -15.23
N GLY A 10 -9.22 8.13 -14.78
CA GLY A 10 -10.47 8.06 -15.53
C GLY A 10 -11.22 6.72 -15.44
N ALA A 11 -10.68 5.73 -14.72
CA ALA A 11 -11.30 4.41 -14.53
C ALA A 11 -11.49 4.04 -13.04
N PHE A 12 -10.41 4.02 -12.26
CA PHE A 12 -10.48 3.73 -10.82
C PHE A 12 -10.64 4.99 -9.99
N TYR A 13 -10.13 6.11 -10.49
CA TYR A 13 -10.22 7.43 -9.87
C TYR A 13 -10.31 8.48 -10.98
N GLU A 14 -10.74 9.69 -10.66
CA GLU A 14 -10.93 10.75 -11.66
C GLU A 14 -9.64 11.11 -12.40
N GLY A 15 -9.75 11.33 -13.72
CA GLY A 15 -8.59 11.62 -14.57
C GLY A 15 -8.14 13.08 -14.58
N ASP A 16 -8.98 13.99 -14.07
CA ASP A 16 -8.69 15.42 -13.92
C ASP A 16 -8.32 15.75 -12.47
N ALA A 17 -7.40 16.69 -12.27
CA ALA A 17 -6.87 17.02 -10.95
C ALA A 17 -7.95 17.60 -10.01
N GLU A 18 -8.80 18.51 -10.48
CA GLU A 18 -9.81 19.12 -9.59
C GLU A 18 -10.93 18.12 -9.30
N ALA A 19 -11.35 17.34 -10.31
CA ALA A 19 -12.31 16.26 -10.10
C ALA A 19 -11.80 15.21 -9.11
N LEU A 20 -10.52 14.82 -9.21
CA LEU A 20 -9.87 13.86 -8.31
C LEU A 20 -9.79 14.38 -6.88
N LYS A 21 -9.47 15.66 -6.71
CA LYS A 21 -9.48 16.31 -5.40
C LYS A 21 -10.86 16.22 -4.75
N ILE A 22 -11.91 16.59 -5.49
CA ILE A 22 -13.30 16.51 -5.01
C ILE A 22 -13.69 15.06 -4.71
N GLN A 23 -13.28 14.10 -5.55
CA GLN A 23 -13.55 12.67 -5.31
C GLN A 23 -12.91 12.18 -4.00
N ILE A 24 -11.65 12.53 -3.75
CA ILE A 24 -10.95 12.17 -2.51
C ILE A 24 -11.58 12.86 -1.29
N GLU A 25 -11.89 14.15 -1.39
CA GLU A 25 -12.61 14.89 -0.34
C GLU A 25 -13.93 14.20 0.02
N ASN A 26 -14.70 13.76 -0.98
CA ASN A 26 -15.92 13.00 -0.76
C ASN A 26 -15.66 11.65 -0.07
N CYS A 27 -14.58 10.93 -0.40
CA CYS A 27 -14.19 9.70 0.30
C CYS A 27 -13.99 9.95 1.81
N PHE A 28 -13.41 11.08 2.19
CA PHE A 28 -13.24 11.46 3.60
C PHE A 28 -14.57 11.77 4.32
N LEU A 29 -15.57 12.28 3.60
CA LEU A 29 -16.84 12.76 4.17
C LEU A 29 -17.97 11.72 4.15
N GLN A 30 -17.86 10.67 3.33
CA GLN A 30 -18.87 9.62 3.20
C GLN A 30 -19.07 8.81 4.49
N GLU A 31 -20.18 8.06 4.54
CA GLU A 31 -20.58 7.28 5.72
C GLU A 31 -19.52 6.28 6.20
N LEU A 32 -18.86 5.61 5.25
CA LEU A 32 -17.79 4.63 5.51
C LEU A 32 -16.41 5.29 5.73
N GLY A 33 -16.30 6.60 5.53
CA GLY A 33 -15.09 7.38 5.78
C GLY A 33 -15.06 7.98 7.19
N PRO A 34 -14.03 8.79 7.49
CA PRO A 34 -13.86 9.44 8.79
C PRO A 34 -14.86 10.57 9.08
N LYS A 35 -15.71 10.95 8.10
CA LYS A 35 -16.73 12.01 8.18
C LYS A 35 -16.15 13.41 8.44
N LYS A 36 -14.87 13.61 8.10
CA LYS A 36 -14.11 14.85 8.34
C LYS A 36 -13.02 14.99 7.28
N TYR A 37 -12.74 16.23 6.90
CA TYR A 37 -11.54 16.53 6.12
C TYR A 37 -10.28 16.18 6.92
N PRO A 38 -9.27 15.55 6.29
CA PRO A 38 -8.00 15.31 6.95
C PRO A 38 -7.25 16.63 7.14
N GLN A 39 -6.52 16.74 8.24
CA GLN A 39 -5.59 17.83 8.49
C GLN A 39 -4.23 17.25 8.86
N VAL A 40 -3.21 17.54 8.04
CA VAL A 40 -1.87 17.02 8.29
C VAL A 40 -1.28 17.67 9.54
N ASN A 41 -1.00 16.85 10.54
CA ASN A 41 -0.32 17.29 11.75
C ASN A 41 1.17 17.48 11.47
N LYS A 42 1.59 18.73 11.25
CA LYS A 42 2.99 19.07 10.93
C LYS A 42 3.98 18.67 12.02
N ASN A 43 3.53 18.60 13.28
CA ASN A 43 4.32 18.19 14.44
C ASN A 43 3.80 16.86 15.00
N GLY A 44 3.22 16.03 14.13
CA GLY A 44 2.69 14.73 14.53
C GLY A 44 3.78 13.80 15.04
N PRO A 45 3.41 12.81 15.85
CA PRO A 45 4.36 11.97 16.56
C PRO A 45 5.14 11.01 15.65
N ARG A 46 4.72 10.82 14.40
CA ARG A 46 5.35 9.92 13.41
C ARG A 46 5.59 8.51 13.98
N GLN A 47 4.54 7.94 14.58
CA GLN A 47 4.55 6.60 15.17
C GLN A 47 3.92 5.54 14.26
N LEU A 48 3.11 5.92 13.27
CA LEU A 48 2.51 4.97 12.33
C LEU A 48 3.54 4.52 11.30
N VAL A 49 3.91 3.24 11.38
CA VAL A 49 4.91 2.60 10.50
C VAL A 49 4.30 1.67 9.45
N GLY A 50 3.01 1.33 9.56
CA GLY A 50 2.34 0.39 8.66
C GLY A 50 0.87 0.74 8.43
N LEU A 51 0.37 0.56 7.20
CA LEU A 51 -1.04 0.66 6.82
C LEU A 51 -1.44 -0.50 5.91
N ILE A 52 -2.72 -0.87 5.95
CA ILE A 52 -3.34 -1.78 4.98
C ILE A 52 -4.51 -1.02 4.34
N CYS A 53 -4.49 -0.87 3.02
CA CYS A 53 -5.44 -0.07 2.27
C CYS A 53 -6.00 -0.87 1.07
N PRO A 54 -7.31 -0.76 0.78
CA PRO A 54 -7.90 -1.37 -0.40
C PRO A 54 -7.44 -0.68 -1.69
N HIS A 55 -7.68 -1.33 -2.84
CA HIS A 55 -7.32 -0.80 -4.16
C HIS A 55 -8.37 -0.97 -5.27
N ALA A 56 -9.60 -1.36 -4.94
CA ALA A 56 -10.71 -1.13 -5.87
C ALA A 56 -10.85 0.36 -6.24
N GLY A 57 -11.64 0.66 -7.28
CA GLY A 57 -11.94 2.04 -7.65
C GLY A 57 -12.52 2.86 -6.49
N TYR A 58 -12.22 4.16 -6.45
CA TYR A 58 -12.54 5.05 -5.32
C TYR A 58 -14.05 5.13 -5.03
N MET A 59 -14.89 4.92 -6.05
CA MET A 59 -16.34 4.81 -5.89
C MET A 59 -16.79 3.63 -5.01
N TYR A 60 -15.95 2.60 -4.85
CA TYR A 60 -16.23 1.40 -4.06
C TYR A 60 -15.47 1.38 -2.73
N SER A 61 -14.16 1.64 -2.77
CA SER A 61 -13.27 1.44 -1.62
C SER A 61 -12.66 2.73 -1.08
N GLY A 62 -12.81 3.86 -1.78
CA GLY A 62 -12.13 5.11 -1.43
C GLY A 62 -12.49 5.61 -0.04
N ALA A 63 -13.76 5.52 0.36
CA ALA A 63 -14.19 5.90 1.71
C ALA A 63 -13.58 5.00 2.80
N VAL A 64 -13.41 3.71 2.53
CA VAL A 64 -12.74 2.79 3.45
C VAL A 64 -11.26 3.14 3.57
N ALA A 65 -10.57 3.32 2.43
CA ALA A 65 -9.17 3.74 2.39
C ALA A 65 -8.92 5.07 3.12
N ALA A 66 -9.86 6.01 3.03
CA ALA A 66 -9.75 7.33 3.66
C ALA A 66 -9.57 7.26 5.19
N ASN A 67 -10.03 6.21 5.87
CA ASN A 67 -9.78 6.04 7.31
C ASN A 67 -8.28 5.85 7.60
N ALA A 68 -7.60 4.99 6.84
CA ALA A 68 -6.17 4.76 7.02
C ALA A 68 -5.34 6.01 6.71
N TYR A 69 -5.69 6.71 5.63
CA TYR A 69 -5.03 7.97 5.25
C TYR A 69 -5.33 9.13 6.21
N TYR A 70 -6.50 9.15 6.83
CA TYR A 70 -6.84 10.12 7.88
C TYR A 70 -5.94 9.95 9.10
N GLU A 71 -5.80 8.71 9.59
CA GLU A 71 -4.89 8.41 10.71
C GLU A 71 -3.44 8.77 10.36
N LEU A 72 -2.99 8.46 9.13
CA LEU A 72 -1.67 8.87 8.67
C LEU A 72 -1.49 10.39 8.67
N ALA A 73 -2.49 11.15 8.22
CA ALA A 73 -2.45 12.61 8.25
C ALA A 73 -2.35 13.16 9.68
N CYS A 74 -3.10 12.57 10.63
CA CYS A 74 -3.06 12.93 12.04
C CYS A 74 -1.72 12.58 12.71
N ASP A 75 -1.09 11.50 12.31
CA ASP A 75 0.23 11.07 12.78
C ASP A 75 1.38 11.92 12.22
N GLY A 76 1.20 12.51 11.03
CA GLY A 76 2.10 13.49 10.41
C GLY A 76 2.57 13.07 9.02
N LYS A 77 3.56 13.77 8.46
CA LYS A 77 4.04 13.49 7.08
C LYS A 77 5.22 12.48 7.08
N PRO A 78 5.14 11.33 6.39
CA PRO A 78 6.31 10.50 6.10
C PRO A 78 7.22 11.18 5.06
N ASP A 79 8.52 10.86 5.08
CA ASP A 79 9.44 11.25 4.01
C ASP A 79 9.54 10.17 2.93
N ILE A 80 9.40 8.90 3.36
CA ILE A 80 9.49 7.72 2.49
C ILE A 80 8.25 6.85 2.68
N VAL A 81 7.64 6.43 1.57
CA VAL A 81 6.51 5.49 1.58
C VAL A 81 6.89 4.23 0.81
N VAL A 82 6.90 3.07 1.43
CA VAL A 82 7.04 1.80 0.68
C VAL A 82 5.63 1.28 0.41
N ILE A 83 5.26 1.11 -0.85
CA ILE A 83 3.93 0.64 -1.24
C ILE A 83 4.06 -0.74 -1.87
N LEU A 84 3.43 -1.71 -1.22
CA LEU A 84 3.44 -3.11 -1.60
C LEU A 84 2.09 -3.44 -2.23
N GLY A 85 2.08 -3.98 -3.45
CA GLY A 85 0.84 -4.36 -4.11
C GLY A 85 0.94 -5.69 -4.83
N PRO A 86 -0.16 -6.45 -4.93
CA PRO A 86 -0.17 -7.64 -5.78
C PRO A 86 0.00 -7.27 -7.26
N ASN A 87 0.48 -8.24 -8.04
CA ASN A 87 0.57 -8.18 -9.49
C ASN A 87 -0.58 -8.99 -10.11
N HIS A 88 -1.65 -8.29 -10.48
CA HIS A 88 -2.82 -8.81 -11.16
C HIS A 88 -2.59 -9.03 -12.66
N THR A 89 -1.61 -8.34 -13.24
CA THR A 89 -1.34 -8.38 -14.68
C THR A 89 -0.55 -9.61 -15.11
N GLY A 90 0.26 -10.18 -14.19
CA GLY A 90 1.20 -11.26 -14.48
C GLY A 90 2.39 -10.84 -15.36
N TYR A 91 2.57 -9.55 -15.64
CA TYR A 91 3.74 -9.05 -16.35
C TYR A 91 4.95 -8.95 -15.45
N GLY A 92 6.13 -9.11 -16.04
CA GLY A 92 7.41 -8.91 -15.36
C GLY A 92 7.79 -10.04 -14.40
N SER A 93 8.76 -9.75 -13.53
CA SER A 93 9.26 -10.68 -12.53
C SER A 93 8.26 -10.95 -11.40
N ALA A 94 8.40 -12.14 -10.79
CA ALA A 94 7.50 -12.64 -9.77
C ALA A 94 7.45 -11.76 -8.50
N LEU A 95 8.58 -11.14 -8.17
CA LEU A 95 8.72 -10.10 -7.16
C LEU A 95 9.57 -9.00 -7.81
N SER A 96 9.03 -7.80 -7.88
CA SER A 96 9.63 -6.74 -8.69
C SER A 96 9.52 -5.39 -8.00
N LEU A 97 10.51 -4.54 -8.25
CA LEU A 97 10.45 -3.12 -7.90
C LEU A 97 10.93 -2.25 -9.05
N MET A 98 10.44 -1.02 -9.09
CA MET A 98 11.00 0.06 -9.93
C MET A 98 11.92 0.90 -9.05
N ASN A 99 13.21 0.96 -9.38
CA ASN A 99 14.23 1.56 -8.51
C ASN A 99 14.59 3.01 -8.86
N GLU A 100 14.04 3.58 -9.92
CA GLU A 100 14.30 4.96 -10.32
C GLU A 100 13.16 5.56 -11.16
N GLY A 101 13.15 6.88 -11.29
CA GLY A 101 12.17 7.61 -12.10
C GLY A 101 10.98 8.11 -11.30
N VAL A 102 9.86 8.35 -11.99
CA VAL A 102 8.66 8.92 -11.39
C VAL A 102 7.39 8.18 -11.82
N TRP A 103 6.39 8.21 -10.96
CA TRP A 103 5.02 7.81 -11.30
C TRP A 103 4.16 9.06 -11.43
N ARG A 104 3.54 9.23 -12.59
CA ARG A 104 2.67 10.37 -12.88
C ARG A 104 1.23 10.02 -12.49
N THR A 105 0.55 10.98 -11.86
CA THR A 105 -0.90 10.96 -11.61
C THR A 105 -1.51 12.28 -12.13
N PRO A 106 -2.82 12.48 -12.04
CA PRO A 106 -3.44 13.78 -12.33
C PRO A 106 -2.92 14.94 -11.46
N PHE A 107 -2.45 14.66 -10.24
CA PHE A 107 -1.85 15.68 -9.35
C PHE A 107 -0.39 16.00 -9.67
N GLY A 108 0.26 15.23 -10.56
CA GLY A 108 1.66 15.42 -10.94
C GLY A 108 2.51 14.20 -10.66
N ASP A 109 3.82 14.40 -10.64
CA ASP A 109 4.81 13.33 -10.51
C ASP A 109 5.16 13.05 -9.04
N VAL A 110 5.35 11.77 -8.71
CA VAL A 110 5.91 11.29 -7.44
C VAL A 110 7.21 10.55 -7.73
N GLU A 111 8.28 10.94 -7.04
CA GLU A 111 9.62 10.38 -7.25
C GLU A 111 9.83 9.06 -6.52
N VAL A 112 10.46 8.11 -7.21
CA VAL A 112 10.96 6.89 -6.57
C VAL A 112 12.17 7.22 -5.69
N ASP A 113 12.19 6.70 -4.46
CA ASP A 113 13.34 6.80 -3.57
C ASP A 113 14.46 5.83 -4.01
N VAL A 114 15.32 6.30 -4.92
CA VAL A 114 16.37 5.48 -5.55
C VAL A 114 17.30 4.82 -4.53
N GLU A 115 17.67 5.55 -3.48
CA GLU A 115 18.57 5.03 -2.45
C GLU A 115 17.91 3.88 -1.68
N THR A 116 16.69 4.09 -1.21
CA THR A 116 15.94 3.08 -0.44
C THR A 116 15.59 1.88 -1.30
N ALA A 117 15.17 2.08 -2.56
CA ALA A 117 14.88 1.00 -3.48
C ALA A 117 16.11 0.12 -3.72
N ASN A 118 17.27 0.72 -4.01
CA ASN A 118 18.51 -0.04 -4.23
C ASN A 118 18.98 -0.75 -2.96
N GLN A 119 18.82 -0.15 -1.78
CA GLN A 119 19.12 -0.81 -0.50
C GLN A 119 18.22 -2.04 -0.29
N ILE A 120 16.92 -1.96 -0.60
CA ILE A 120 16.01 -3.13 -0.51
C ILE A 120 16.43 -4.24 -1.47
N VAL A 121 16.80 -3.91 -2.72
CA VAL A 121 17.33 -4.91 -3.68
C VAL A 121 18.59 -5.58 -3.14
N GLN A 122 19.50 -4.82 -2.52
CA GLN A 122 20.74 -5.39 -1.98
C GLN A 122 20.53 -6.29 -0.75
N GLU A 123 19.50 -6.01 0.03
CA GLU A 123 19.14 -6.76 1.24
C GLU A 123 18.27 -8.00 0.95
N THR A 124 17.76 -8.13 -0.27
CA THR A 124 16.97 -9.30 -0.71
C THR A 124 17.70 -10.04 -1.83
N ARG A 125 17.37 -11.31 -2.03
CA ARG A 125 17.87 -12.10 -3.18
C ARG A 125 16.79 -12.45 -4.19
N ILE A 126 15.56 -12.08 -3.88
CA ILE A 126 14.36 -12.54 -4.59
C ILE A 126 13.62 -11.43 -5.32
N VAL A 127 14.00 -10.15 -5.11
CA VAL A 127 13.35 -9.00 -5.76
C VAL A 127 14.19 -8.52 -6.94
N ASP A 128 13.59 -8.55 -8.12
CA ASP A 128 14.20 -8.03 -9.34
C ASP A 128 13.91 -6.53 -9.51
N VAL A 129 14.84 -5.81 -10.15
CA VAL A 129 14.56 -4.48 -10.68
C VAL A 129 13.88 -4.65 -12.04
N ASP A 130 12.56 -4.51 -12.08
CA ASP A 130 11.76 -4.70 -13.29
C ASP A 130 10.56 -3.75 -13.38
N ASP A 131 10.69 -2.77 -14.28
CA ASP A 131 9.67 -1.77 -14.55
C ASP A 131 8.42 -2.36 -15.25
N ALA A 132 8.53 -3.55 -15.88
CA ALA A 132 7.45 -4.14 -16.67
C ALA A 132 6.26 -4.56 -15.80
N ALA A 133 6.51 -5.12 -14.62
CA ALA A 133 5.47 -5.52 -13.67
C ALA A 133 4.59 -4.36 -13.21
N HIS A 134 5.18 -3.16 -13.11
CA HIS A 134 4.47 -1.97 -12.66
C HIS A 134 3.66 -1.28 -13.77
N ARG A 135 3.97 -1.56 -15.05
CA ARG A 135 3.50 -0.73 -16.18
C ARG A 135 1.99 -0.57 -16.25
N PHE A 136 1.25 -1.64 -15.95
CA PHE A 136 -0.22 -1.68 -16.02
C PHE A 136 -0.86 -2.10 -14.70
N GLU A 137 -0.06 -2.38 -13.68
CA GLU A 137 -0.56 -2.79 -12.37
C GLU A 137 -1.18 -1.60 -11.63
N HIS A 138 -2.36 -1.79 -11.04
CA HIS A 138 -3.14 -0.71 -10.45
C HIS A 138 -2.99 -0.61 -8.93
N SER A 139 -2.73 -1.72 -8.24
CA SER A 139 -2.80 -1.80 -6.77
C SER A 139 -1.97 -0.73 -6.06
N ILE A 140 -0.75 -0.49 -6.55
CA ILE A 140 0.15 0.55 -6.03
C ILE A 140 -0.27 1.95 -6.49
N GLU A 141 -0.69 2.10 -7.75
CA GLU A 141 -1.03 3.41 -8.35
C GLU A 141 -2.15 4.10 -7.59
N VAL A 142 -3.20 3.37 -7.24
CA VAL A 142 -4.39 3.93 -6.59
C VAL A 142 -4.13 4.43 -5.16
N GLN A 143 -2.97 4.14 -4.57
CA GLN A 143 -2.56 4.69 -3.28
C GLN A 143 -1.96 6.10 -3.41
N LEU A 144 -1.37 6.43 -4.56
CA LEU A 144 -0.63 7.67 -4.75
C LEU A 144 -1.50 8.95 -4.68
N PRO A 145 -2.72 8.99 -5.26
CA PRO A 145 -3.54 10.20 -5.19
C PRO A 145 -3.93 10.60 -3.76
N PHE A 146 -4.21 9.64 -2.87
CA PHE A 146 -4.46 9.93 -1.46
C PHE A 146 -3.24 10.58 -0.79
N LEU A 147 -2.05 10.04 -1.03
CA LEU A 147 -0.80 10.60 -0.49
C LEU A 147 -0.51 12.00 -1.05
N GLN A 148 -0.72 12.22 -2.34
CA GLN A 148 -0.54 13.53 -2.97
C GLN A 148 -1.58 14.55 -2.50
N TYR A 149 -2.82 14.13 -2.26
CA TYR A 149 -3.84 15.01 -1.68
C TYR A 149 -3.43 15.50 -0.28
N LEU A 150 -2.82 14.63 0.53
CA LEU A 150 -2.35 15.00 1.88
C LEU A 150 -1.06 15.83 1.85
N TYR A 151 -0.09 15.45 1.01
CA TYR A 151 1.30 15.89 1.13
C TYR A 151 1.86 16.59 -0.11
N GLY A 152 1.08 16.74 -1.17
CA GLY A 152 1.59 17.10 -2.50
C GLY A 152 2.62 16.08 -2.98
N SER A 153 3.60 16.51 -3.77
CA SER A 153 4.74 15.66 -4.15
C SER A 153 5.91 15.72 -3.15
N ASN A 154 5.68 16.13 -1.90
CA ASN A 154 6.73 16.28 -0.87
C ASN A 154 6.98 14.98 -0.07
N PHE A 155 7.11 13.87 -0.78
CA PHE A 155 7.52 12.57 -0.28
C PHE A 155 8.12 11.77 -1.44
N ARG A 156 8.91 10.75 -1.13
CA ARG A 156 9.37 9.76 -2.11
C ARG A 156 8.79 8.40 -1.77
N PHE A 157 8.76 7.50 -2.73
CA PHE A 157 8.18 6.17 -2.50
C PHE A 157 8.96 5.04 -3.17
N VAL A 158 8.72 3.81 -2.72
CA VAL A 158 9.27 2.59 -3.33
C VAL A 158 8.12 1.65 -3.67
N PRO A 159 7.82 1.40 -4.96
CA PRO A 159 6.81 0.42 -5.37
C PRO A 159 7.40 -0.99 -5.39
N ILE A 160 6.74 -1.96 -4.76
CA ILE A 160 7.11 -3.39 -4.84
C ILE A 160 5.88 -4.22 -5.23
N CYS A 161 5.96 -4.93 -6.34
CA CYS A 161 4.92 -5.77 -6.92
C CYS A 161 5.10 -7.25 -6.55
N PHE A 162 3.99 -7.90 -6.16
CA PHE A 162 3.96 -9.29 -5.71
C PHE A 162 3.10 -10.15 -6.63
N GLN A 163 3.72 -10.94 -7.51
CA GLN A 163 3.03 -12.01 -8.23
C GLN A 163 3.01 -13.29 -7.39
N ILE A 164 4.14 -13.65 -6.78
CA ILE A 164 4.19 -14.68 -5.73
C ILE A 164 4.05 -14.03 -4.37
N GLN A 165 3.30 -14.68 -3.48
CA GLN A 165 2.89 -14.11 -2.19
C GLN A 165 3.08 -15.12 -1.06
N ASP A 166 3.97 -16.10 -1.23
CA ASP A 166 4.25 -17.11 -0.20
C ASP A 166 4.91 -16.49 1.05
N LEU A 167 4.80 -17.23 2.17
CA LEU A 167 5.28 -16.78 3.48
C LEU A 167 6.78 -16.46 3.50
N TYR A 168 7.60 -17.25 2.80
CA TYR A 168 9.05 -17.06 2.80
C TYR A 168 9.39 -15.74 2.11
N SER A 169 8.82 -15.50 0.93
CA SER A 169 9.02 -14.26 0.18
C SER A 169 8.55 -13.03 0.98
N ALA A 170 7.38 -13.12 1.61
CA ALA A 170 6.83 -12.01 2.38
C ALA A 170 7.69 -11.65 3.62
N ASP A 171 8.24 -12.67 4.31
CA ASP A 171 9.11 -12.50 5.46
C ASP A 171 10.49 -11.93 5.07
N GLU A 172 11.13 -12.45 4.01
CA GLU A 172 12.42 -11.96 3.52
C GLU A 172 12.35 -10.47 3.16
N ILE A 173 11.34 -10.08 2.37
CA ILE A 173 11.15 -8.68 1.96
C ILE A 173 10.82 -7.80 3.18
N GLY A 174 10.00 -8.30 4.11
CA GLY A 174 9.61 -7.54 5.31
C GLY A 174 10.81 -7.23 6.20
N GLN A 175 11.70 -8.20 6.40
CA GLN A 175 12.94 -8.02 7.15
C GLN A 175 13.89 -7.03 6.46
N ALA A 176 14.02 -7.13 5.13
CA ALA A 176 14.83 -6.17 4.36
C ALA A 176 14.29 -4.74 4.49
N ILE A 177 12.98 -4.54 4.34
CA ILE A 177 12.35 -3.23 4.52
C ILE A 177 12.60 -2.69 5.93
N ALA A 178 12.37 -3.49 6.97
CA ALA A 178 12.61 -3.07 8.36
C ALA A 178 14.06 -2.59 8.58
N LYS A 179 15.03 -3.37 8.07
CA LYS A 179 16.45 -3.03 8.17
C LYS A 179 16.77 -1.72 7.45
N VAL A 180 16.30 -1.56 6.22
CA VAL A 180 16.56 -0.38 5.37
C VAL A 180 15.88 0.89 5.90
N LEU A 181 14.69 0.75 6.50
CA LEU A 181 13.91 1.87 7.03
C LEU A 181 14.22 2.19 8.49
N THR A 182 15.14 1.47 9.13
CA THR A 182 15.55 1.73 10.51
C THR A 182 16.00 3.19 10.67
N ASN A 183 15.42 3.91 11.64
CA ASN A 183 15.63 5.33 11.92
C ASN A 183 15.25 6.30 10.78
N LYS A 184 14.54 5.86 9.74
CA LYS A 184 13.97 6.72 8.70
C LYS A 184 12.53 7.09 9.06
N ASN A 185 12.12 8.32 8.73
CA ASN A 185 10.71 8.72 8.80
C ASN A 185 9.94 8.10 7.63
N ALA A 186 9.49 6.87 7.80
CA ALA A 186 8.90 6.07 6.74
C ALA A 186 7.63 5.32 7.19
N VAL A 187 6.80 4.95 6.22
CA VAL A 187 5.63 4.09 6.41
C VAL A 187 5.58 3.04 5.31
N VAL A 188 5.12 1.84 5.66
CA VAL A 188 4.88 0.73 4.73
C VAL A 188 3.38 0.56 4.51
N ILE A 189 2.94 0.52 3.25
CA ILE A 189 1.52 0.40 2.89
C ILE A 189 1.33 -0.91 2.13
N ALA A 190 0.57 -1.84 2.71
CA ALA A 190 0.03 -2.97 1.97
C ALA A 190 -1.21 -2.53 1.21
N SER A 191 -1.22 -2.76 -0.09
CA SER A 191 -2.39 -2.61 -0.92
C SER A 191 -3.09 -3.95 -1.11
N SER A 192 -4.28 -4.10 -0.53
CA SER A 192 -5.07 -5.34 -0.63
C SER A 192 -6.55 -5.08 -0.43
N ASP A 193 -7.36 -5.63 -1.34
CA ASP A 193 -8.75 -5.98 -1.06
C ASP A 193 -8.79 -7.36 -0.37
N MET A 194 -9.88 -7.64 0.38
CA MET A 194 -10.04 -8.88 1.14
C MET A 194 -10.82 -9.94 0.33
N THR A 195 -11.85 -10.58 0.87
CA THR A 195 -12.57 -11.66 0.17
C THR A 195 -13.33 -11.13 -1.06
N HIS A 196 -13.09 -11.75 -2.22
CA HIS A 196 -13.76 -11.52 -3.49
C HIS A 196 -14.84 -12.57 -3.79
N TYR A 197 -15.91 -12.13 -4.46
CA TYR A 197 -16.96 -12.97 -5.07
C TYR A 197 -17.73 -13.90 -4.10
N GLU A 198 -17.82 -13.53 -2.82
CA GLU A 198 -18.61 -14.25 -1.82
C GLU A 198 -19.75 -13.40 -1.25
N PRO A 199 -20.81 -14.02 -0.70
CA PRO A 199 -21.85 -13.29 0.03
C PRO A 199 -21.26 -12.50 1.20
N GLN A 200 -21.73 -11.27 1.39
CA GLN A 200 -21.21 -10.32 2.40
C GLN A 200 -21.07 -10.93 3.80
N ILE A 201 -22.04 -11.72 4.26
CA ILE A 201 -22.01 -12.31 5.61
C ILE A 201 -20.84 -13.29 5.75
N THR A 202 -20.59 -14.09 4.72
CA THR A 202 -19.48 -15.06 4.70
C THR A 202 -18.14 -14.35 4.57
N ALA A 203 -18.02 -13.42 3.62
CA ALA A 203 -16.83 -12.59 3.43
C ALA A 203 -16.45 -11.87 4.73
N ALA A 204 -17.40 -11.18 5.38
CA ALA A 204 -17.17 -10.46 6.63
C ALA A 204 -16.69 -11.36 7.77
N ALA A 205 -17.23 -12.59 7.88
CA ALA A 205 -16.79 -13.53 8.91
C ALA A 205 -15.34 -13.99 8.69
N LYS A 206 -15.00 -14.33 7.44
CA LYS A 206 -13.65 -14.74 7.03
C LYS A 206 -12.63 -13.60 7.18
N ASP A 207 -12.97 -12.44 6.63
CA ASP A 207 -12.12 -11.24 6.68
C ASP A 207 -11.83 -10.84 8.13
N LYS A 208 -12.84 -10.89 9.00
CA LYS A 208 -12.66 -10.64 10.43
C LYS A 208 -11.72 -11.64 11.09
N ALA A 209 -11.74 -12.91 10.69
CA ALA A 209 -10.80 -13.90 11.22
C ALA A 209 -9.36 -13.60 10.78
N ALA A 210 -9.16 -13.23 9.52
CA ALA A 210 -7.84 -12.86 8.99
C ALA A 210 -7.33 -11.55 9.62
N LEU A 211 -8.15 -10.51 9.70
CA LEU A 211 -7.79 -9.22 10.30
C LEU A 211 -7.45 -9.34 11.79
N LYS A 212 -8.07 -10.26 12.54
CA LYS A 212 -7.63 -10.55 13.92
C LYS A 212 -6.20 -11.09 14.01
N ALA A 213 -5.75 -11.85 13.01
CA ALA A 213 -4.36 -12.29 12.96
C ALA A 213 -3.43 -11.14 12.56
N VAL A 214 -3.89 -10.21 11.72
CA VAL A 214 -3.18 -8.96 11.41
C VAL A 214 -3.03 -8.08 12.64
N GLU A 215 -4.10 -7.86 13.41
CA GLU A 215 -4.10 -7.10 14.67
C GLU A 215 -3.12 -7.71 15.68
N ALA A 216 -3.15 -9.04 15.85
CA ALA A 216 -2.19 -9.78 16.67
C ALA A 216 -0.76 -9.84 16.08
N MET A 217 -0.56 -9.22 14.91
CA MET A 217 0.66 -9.25 14.13
C MET A 217 1.20 -10.68 13.89
N ASP A 218 0.34 -11.69 13.80
CA ASP A 218 0.71 -13.10 13.66
C ASP A 218 0.63 -13.54 12.19
N VAL A 219 1.76 -13.37 11.49
CA VAL A 219 1.88 -13.70 10.06
C VAL A 219 1.59 -15.18 9.79
N LYS A 220 2.07 -16.11 10.63
CA LYS A 220 1.86 -17.54 10.41
C LYS A 220 0.38 -17.91 10.54
N ARG A 221 -0.29 -17.35 11.56
CA ARG A 221 -1.73 -17.52 11.74
C ARG A 221 -2.52 -16.87 10.61
N PHE A 222 -2.09 -15.70 10.14
CA PHE A 222 -2.72 -15.03 9.00
C PHE A 222 -2.71 -15.93 7.76
N TYR A 223 -1.55 -16.46 7.35
CA TYR A 223 -1.46 -17.40 6.23
C TYR A 223 -2.30 -18.66 6.44
N SER A 224 -2.27 -19.25 7.65
CA SER A 224 -3.07 -20.44 7.95
C SER A 224 -4.57 -20.16 7.81
N ILE A 225 -5.06 -18.98 8.21
CA ILE A 225 -6.46 -18.59 8.03
C ILE A 225 -6.79 -18.37 6.56
N ILE A 226 -5.91 -17.68 5.81
CA ILE A 226 -6.09 -17.46 4.36
C ILE A 226 -6.28 -18.80 3.65
N GLU A 227 -5.40 -19.76 3.91
CA GLU A 227 -5.43 -21.10 3.29
C GLU A 227 -6.64 -21.91 3.75
N THR A 228 -6.85 -22.07 5.06
CA THR A 228 -7.89 -22.96 5.59
C THR A 228 -9.31 -22.46 5.33
N GLN A 229 -9.51 -21.14 5.19
CA GLN A 229 -10.82 -20.54 4.90
C GLN A 229 -11.00 -20.15 3.43
N ASN A 230 -10.00 -20.42 2.58
CA ASN A 230 -9.97 -20.02 1.17
C ASN A 230 -10.30 -18.53 0.98
N ILE A 231 -9.62 -17.66 1.74
CA ILE A 231 -9.81 -16.20 1.65
C ILE A 231 -9.09 -15.72 0.40
N THR A 232 -9.81 -15.01 -0.46
CA THR A 232 -9.32 -14.51 -1.74
C THR A 232 -8.75 -13.09 -1.64
N ALA A 233 -8.15 -12.74 -0.49
CA ALA A 233 -7.44 -11.47 -0.31
C ALA A 233 -6.35 -11.36 -1.37
N CYS A 234 -6.39 -10.33 -2.21
CA CYS A 234 -5.49 -10.25 -3.37
C CYS A 234 -4.05 -9.92 -2.97
N GLY A 235 -3.84 -9.20 -1.86
CA GLY A 235 -2.54 -8.75 -1.35
C GLY A 235 -2.15 -9.38 0.00
N TYR A 236 -2.38 -10.69 0.20
CA TYR A 236 -1.99 -11.38 1.43
C TYR A 236 -0.47 -11.38 1.68
N GLY A 237 0.36 -11.44 0.62
CA GLY A 237 1.81 -11.26 0.69
C GLY A 237 2.19 -9.85 1.14
N PRO A 238 1.74 -8.78 0.45
CA PRO A 238 1.88 -7.39 0.90
C PRO A 238 1.47 -7.13 2.36
N ILE A 239 0.35 -7.69 2.81
CA ILE A 239 -0.10 -7.60 4.22
C ILE A 239 0.93 -8.25 5.15
N ALA A 240 1.34 -9.48 4.88
CA ALA A 240 2.31 -10.20 5.68
C ALA A 240 3.67 -9.48 5.74
N THR A 241 4.16 -9.00 4.60
CA THR A 241 5.39 -8.18 4.52
C THR A 241 5.27 -6.92 5.37
N THR A 242 4.13 -6.24 5.33
CA THR A 242 3.89 -5.03 6.15
C THR A 242 3.91 -5.35 7.64
N ILE A 243 3.32 -6.46 8.07
CA ILE A 243 3.38 -6.92 9.47
C ILE A 243 4.82 -7.17 9.90
N THR A 244 5.59 -7.94 9.11
CA THR A 244 7.00 -8.24 9.40
C THR A 244 7.84 -6.96 9.45
N ALA A 245 7.67 -6.06 8.48
CA ALA A 245 8.37 -4.78 8.44
C ALA A 245 8.03 -3.90 9.66
N ALA A 246 6.74 -3.76 9.97
CA ALA A 246 6.27 -2.96 11.10
C ALA A 246 6.82 -3.45 12.44
N LYS A 247 6.88 -4.78 12.66
CA LYS A 247 7.52 -5.35 13.86
C LYS A 247 8.99 -4.97 13.97
N GLY A 248 9.74 -5.10 12.87
CA GLY A 248 11.16 -4.71 12.84
C GLY A 248 11.38 -3.21 13.06
N MET A 249 10.37 -2.39 12.73
CA MET A 249 10.34 -0.94 12.99
C MET A 249 9.80 -0.58 14.38
N GLY A 250 9.49 -1.56 15.23
CA GLY A 250 9.11 -1.36 16.63
C GLY A 250 7.61 -1.28 16.91
N ALA A 251 6.75 -1.55 15.93
CA ALA A 251 5.31 -1.66 16.15
C ALA A 251 4.98 -2.82 17.10
N LYS A 252 3.88 -2.65 17.84
CA LYS A 252 3.33 -3.63 18.77
C LYS A 252 1.84 -3.81 18.47
N GLU A 253 1.30 -4.97 18.86
CA GLU A 253 -0.14 -5.24 18.92
C GLU A 253 -0.86 -4.21 19.81
#